data_AF-H5X8X4-F1
#
_entry.id   AF-H5X8X4-F1
#
_cell.length_a   1.000
_cell.length_b   1.000
_cell.length_c   1.000
_cell.angle_alpha   90.00
_cell.angle_beta   90.00
_cell.angle_gamma   90.00
#
_symmetry.space_group_name_H-M   'P 1'
#
loop_
_entity.id
_entity.type
_entity.pdbx_description
1 polymer ?
#
loop_
_entity_poly.entity_id
_entity_poly.type
_entity_poly.pdbx_seq_one_letter_code
_entity_poly.pdbx_strand_id
1 'polypeptide(L)'
;MVFQRRVVVLVSAAIAIVLAGCSQPEAGTAIPDSSGSAMPSSSQTQGDNFPVPHISEPLDPSPYLDDPCGLVPRSFVNNLGYGGAGQASSGDIPGVGSLTGPGCNWGAAGQLEMMSLNFQTEARKRGEQGGLRQHYALYESGDKYAYWEPATVASYPAAFADLADRRNRGWCNLIVGVADDLSFSVATQGHEDDPARACENATALATKVVELLKGGS
;
A
#
# COMPACT_ATOMS: atom_id res chain seq x y z
N MET A 1 44.73 -0.80 -45.93
CA MET A 1 44.38 -0.87 -47.37
C MET A 1 43.08 -1.66 -47.43
N VAL A 2 41.94 -1.17 -47.91
CA VAL A 2 41.69 -0.57 -49.22
C VAL A 2 40.52 0.43 -49.11
N PHE A 3 40.73 1.61 -49.68
CA PHE A 3 39.70 2.60 -50.03
C PHE A 3 39.01 2.14 -51.31
N GLN A 4 37.69 2.26 -51.45
CA GLN A 4 37.13 2.79 -52.70
C GLN A 4 35.69 3.31 -52.60
N ARG A 5 35.58 4.59 -53.00
CA ARG A 5 34.38 5.40 -53.26
C ARG A 5 33.74 4.99 -54.59
N ARG A 6 32.40 5.07 -54.71
CA ARG A 6 31.59 5.57 -55.86
C ARG A 6 30.14 5.79 -55.35
N VAL A 7 29.69 6.97 -54.92
CA VAL A 7 29.09 8.11 -55.67
C VAL A 7 28.32 7.76 -56.96
N VAL A 8 26.97 7.89 -56.92
CA VAL A 8 25.98 8.43 -57.91
C VAL A 8 24.65 8.56 -57.12
N VAL A 9 24.15 9.69 -56.59
CA VAL A 9 23.57 10.98 -57.08
C VAL A 9 22.28 10.86 -57.93
N LEU A 10 21.25 11.61 -57.48
CA LEU A 10 20.00 12.11 -58.13
C LEU A 10 18.77 11.18 -57.99
N VAL A 11 17.54 11.62 -57.66
CA VAL A 11 16.79 12.85 -58.00
C VAL A 11 15.73 13.17 -56.92
N SER A 12 15.48 14.47 -56.77
CA SER A 12 14.50 15.25 -56.00
C SER A 12 13.00 14.95 -56.14
N ALA A 13 12.24 15.23 -55.07
CA ALA A 13 10.88 15.81 -55.16
C ALA A 13 10.58 16.68 -53.93
N ALA A 14 10.35 17.97 -54.18
CA ALA A 14 9.93 18.97 -53.20
C ALA A 14 8.41 18.90 -52.98
N ILE A 15 7.98 18.96 -51.72
CA ILE A 15 6.61 19.33 -51.36
C ILE A 15 6.70 20.30 -50.17
N ALA A 16 6.47 21.58 -50.46
CA ALA A 16 6.17 22.59 -49.46
C ALA A 16 4.66 22.57 -49.20
N ILE A 17 4.25 22.33 -47.96
CA ILE A 17 2.88 22.61 -47.50
C ILE A 17 3.00 23.56 -46.32
N VAL A 18 2.62 24.80 -46.56
CA VAL A 18 2.37 25.82 -45.54
C VAL A 18 0.90 25.66 -45.14
N LEU A 19 0.63 25.31 -43.88
CA LEU A 19 -0.69 25.45 -43.29
C LEU A 19 -0.54 26.32 -42.03
N ALA A 20 -0.94 27.58 -42.18
CA ALA A 20 -1.26 28.47 -41.08
C ALA A 20 -2.71 28.21 -40.64
N GLY A 21 -2.98 28.24 -39.34
CA GLY A 21 -4.33 28.16 -38.78
C GLY A 21 -4.29 28.11 -37.25
N CYS A 22 -4.11 29.27 -36.62
CA CYS A 22 -5.13 29.97 -35.83
C CYS A 22 -5.47 29.28 -34.50
N SER A 23 -4.77 29.72 -33.46
CA SER A 23 -5.21 29.65 -32.07
C SER A 23 -6.51 30.43 -31.88
N GLN A 24 -7.56 29.76 -31.45
CA GLN A 24 -8.78 30.41 -30.96
C GLN A 24 -8.84 30.20 -29.44
N PRO A 25 -8.63 31.23 -28.61
CA PRO A 25 -8.96 31.15 -27.19
C PRO A 25 -10.50 31.17 -27.06
N GLU A 26 -11.08 30.11 -26.49
CA GLU A 26 -12.47 30.17 -26.02
C GLU A 26 -12.54 31.05 -24.77
N ALA A 27 -13.24 32.17 -24.88
CA ALA A 27 -13.70 32.92 -23.73
C ALA A 27 -14.93 32.21 -23.14
N GLY A 28 -14.70 31.30 -22.20
CA GLY A 28 -15.76 30.71 -21.39
C GLY A 28 -16.39 31.77 -20.49
N THR A 29 -17.60 32.21 -20.84
CA THR A 29 -18.42 33.06 -19.95
C THR A 29 -19.19 32.12 -19.02
N ALA A 30 -18.91 32.15 -17.72
CA ALA A 30 -19.66 31.39 -16.73
C ALA A 30 -21.09 31.95 -16.63
N ILE A 31 -22.09 31.10 -16.90
CA ILE A 31 -23.49 31.35 -16.57
C ILE A 31 -23.77 30.58 -15.28
N PRO A 32 -24.18 31.25 -14.17
CA PRO A 32 -24.58 30.52 -12.99
C PRO A 32 -26.02 30.05 -13.19
N ASP A 33 -26.23 28.75 -13.36
CA ASP A 33 -27.54 28.17 -13.13
C ASP A 33 -27.51 27.32 -11.86
N SER A 34 -28.17 27.86 -10.85
CA SER A 34 -28.47 27.19 -9.59
C SER A 34 -29.52 26.14 -9.85
N SER A 35 -29.22 24.87 -9.61
CA SER A 35 -30.17 23.89 -9.07
C SER A 35 -29.45 22.62 -8.64
N GLY A 36 -29.74 22.20 -7.42
CA GLY A 36 -28.92 21.30 -6.62
C GLY A 36 -28.78 19.87 -7.13
N SER A 37 -27.59 19.32 -6.87
CA SER A 37 -27.39 18.01 -6.27
C SER A 37 -26.01 18.03 -5.65
N ALA A 38 -25.95 18.04 -4.31
CA ALA A 38 -24.70 18.05 -3.57
C ALA A 38 -23.93 16.75 -3.81
N MET A 39 -22.89 16.80 -4.64
CA MET A 39 -21.77 15.87 -4.53
C MET A 39 -20.85 16.40 -3.42
N PRO A 40 -20.32 15.56 -2.51
CA PRO A 40 -19.31 16.03 -1.58
C PRO A 40 -18.08 16.47 -2.38
N SER A 41 -17.72 17.74 -2.25
CA SER A 41 -16.51 18.31 -2.82
C SER A 41 -15.29 17.60 -2.23
N SER A 42 -14.52 16.94 -3.09
CA SER A 42 -13.12 16.65 -2.82
C SER A 42 -12.39 17.99 -2.71
N SER A 43 -12.12 18.43 -1.49
CA SER A 43 -11.21 19.53 -1.22
C SER A 43 -9.78 19.08 -1.53
N GLN A 44 -9.41 19.21 -2.80
CA GLN A 44 -8.03 19.12 -3.27
C GLN A 44 -7.22 20.23 -2.62
N THR A 45 -6.25 19.83 -1.80
CA THR A 45 -5.29 20.75 -1.17
C THR A 45 -3.89 20.19 -1.41
N GLN A 46 -3.27 20.66 -2.49
CA GLN A 46 -1.84 20.63 -2.82
C GLN A 46 -1.05 19.38 -2.37
N GLY A 47 -1.23 18.30 -3.13
CA GLY A 47 -0.31 17.14 -3.22
C GLY A 47 -0.73 16.10 -4.28
N ASP A 48 -1.66 16.47 -5.16
CA ASP A 48 -2.72 15.61 -5.71
C ASP A 48 -2.33 14.78 -6.94
N ASN A 49 -1.20 14.07 -6.90
CA ASN A 49 -0.89 13.04 -7.90
C ASN A 49 -0.12 11.84 -7.34
N PHE A 50 -0.16 11.63 -6.03
CA PHE A 50 0.38 10.41 -5.44
C PHE A 50 -0.75 9.36 -5.33
N PRO A 51 -0.54 8.13 -5.82
CA PRO A 51 -1.59 7.10 -5.90
C PRO A 51 -1.97 6.47 -4.55
N VAL A 52 -1.36 6.94 -3.46
CA VAL A 52 -1.75 6.63 -2.08
C VAL A 52 -2.50 7.83 -1.49
N PRO A 53 -3.78 7.67 -1.10
CA PRO A 53 -4.56 8.74 -0.47
C PRO A 53 -3.93 9.24 0.84
N HIS A 54 -4.08 10.55 1.10
CA HIS A 54 -3.74 11.17 2.38
C HIS A 54 -4.64 10.67 3.51
N ILE A 55 -4.10 10.56 4.73
CA ILE A 55 -4.83 10.13 5.92
C ILE A 55 -5.13 11.34 6.81
N SER A 56 -6.39 11.78 6.80
CA SER A 56 -6.85 12.96 7.55
C SER A 56 -7.02 12.73 9.04
N GLU A 57 -7.23 11.48 9.46
CA GLU A 57 -7.42 11.09 10.86
C GLU A 57 -6.37 10.04 11.25
N PRO A 58 -5.16 10.45 11.63
CA PRO A 58 -4.10 9.51 12.00
C PRO A 58 -4.46 8.68 13.23
N LEU A 59 -4.11 7.40 13.23
CA LEU A 59 -4.21 6.52 14.40
C LEU A 59 -2.83 6.33 15.04
N ASP A 60 -2.80 6.31 16.37
CA ASP A 60 -1.57 6.16 17.15
C ASP A 60 -1.48 4.77 17.81
N PRO A 61 -0.57 3.89 17.35
CA PRO A 61 -0.34 2.60 17.99
C PRO A 61 0.64 2.68 19.18
N SER A 62 1.18 3.85 19.51
CA SER A 62 2.21 4.01 20.55
C SER A 62 1.90 3.31 21.88
N PRO A 63 0.65 3.32 22.40
CA PRO A 63 0.31 2.59 23.64
C PRO A 63 0.54 1.08 23.59
N TYR A 64 0.67 0.49 22.40
CA TYR A 64 0.77 -0.95 22.18
C TYR A 64 2.15 -1.39 21.69
N LEU A 65 3.09 -0.47 21.43
CA LEU A 65 4.37 -0.85 20.83
C LEU A 65 5.28 -1.67 21.76
N ASP A 66 5.12 -1.52 23.08
CA ASP A 66 5.84 -2.31 24.09
C ASP A 66 5.23 -3.70 24.28
N ASP A 67 3.92 -3.85 24.03
CA ASP A 67 3.21 -5.14 24.02
C ASP A 67 2.21 -5.22 22.83
N PRO A 68 2.69 -5.49 21.61
CA PRO A 68 1.83 -5.50 20.42
C PRO A 68 0.80 -6.64 20.44
N CYS A 69 1.08 -7.72 21.17
CA CYS A 69 0.16 -8.84 21.31
C CYS A 69 -1.03 -8.51 22.21
N GLY A 70 -0.88 -7.55 23.12
CA GLY A 70 -1.94 -7.05 24.00
C GLY A 70 -3.03 -6.24 23.29
N LEU A 71 -2.78 -5.74 22.08
CA LEU A 71 -3.74 -4.95 21.31
C LEU A 71 -5.00 -5.76 20.98
N VAL A 72 -4.83 -6.95 20.40
CA VAL A 72 -5.95 -7.75 19.88
C VAL A 72 -6.35 -8.83 20.88
N PRO A 73 -7.64 -8.92 21.28
CA PRO A 73 -8.09 -9.97 22.19
C PRO A 73 -7.78 -11.37 21.66
N ARG A 74 -7.19 -12.21 22.51
CA ARG A 74 -6.85 -13.61 22.16
C ARG A 74 -8.03 -14.41 21.61
N SER A 75 -9.24 -14.17 22.13
CA SER A 75 -10.45 -14.83 21.64
C SER A 75 -10.74 -14.54 20.17
N PHE A 76 -10.47 -13.32 19.71
CA PHE A 76 -10.65 -12.94 18.30
C PHE A 76 -9.71 -13.74 17.40
N VAL A 77 -8.43 -13.80 17.77
CA VAL A 77 -7.41 -14.53 16.99
C VAL A 77 -7.69 -16.04 16.97
N ASN A 78 -8.10 -16.61 18.10
CA ASN A 78 -8.51 -18.02 18.19
C ASN A 78 -9.72 -18.31 17.29
N ASN A 79 -10.69 -17.40 17.19
CA ASN A 79 -11.86 -17.57 16.33
C ASN A 79 -11.51 -17.59 14.84
N LEU A 80 -10.38 -16.98 14.44
CA LEU A 80 -9.85 -17.06 13.08
C LEU A 80 -9.10 -18.38 12.80
N GLY A 81 -8.88 -19.21 13.84
CA GLY A 81 -8.18 -20.49 13.76
C GLY A 81 -6.73 -20.44 14.23
N TYR A 82 -6.22 -19.27 14.63
CA TYR A 82 -4.85 -19.12 15.08
C TYR A 82 -4.75 -19.25 16.60
N GLY A 83 -3.96 -20.22 17.07
CA GLY A 83 -3.78 -20.47 18.49
C GLY A 83 -2.64 -19.68 19.14
N GLY A 84 -2.56 -19.77 20.47
CA GLY A 84 -1.49 -19.23 21.29
C GLY A 84 -1.82 -17.88 21.95
N ALA A 85 -0.89 -17.37 22.75
CA ALA A 85 -1.00 -16.04 23.36
C ALA A 85 -0.52 -14.91 22.44
N GLY A 86 0.03 -15.26 21.27
CA GLY A 86 0.87 -14.36 20.50
C GLY A 86 2.30 -14.35 21.06
N GLN A 87 3.26 -14.14 20.18
CA GLN A 87 4.66 -13.93 20.53
C GLN A 87 5.08 -12.57 20.00
N ALA A 88 5.45 -11.67 20.91
CA ALA A 88 5.97 -10.37 20.55
C ALA A 88 7.23 -10.53 19.68
N SER A 89 7.38 -9.66 18.70
CA SER A 89 8.54 -9.58 17.83
C SER A 89 8.95 -8.12 17.73
N SER A 90 10.25 -7.85 17.69
CA SER A 90 10.75 -6.52 17.35
C SER A 90 10.52 -6.17 15.88
N GLY A 91 10.15 -7.16 15.05
CA GLY A 91 9.99 -7.02 13.61
C GLY A 91 11.29 -6.79 12.86
N ASP A 92 12.45 -7.00 13.51
CA ASP A 92 13.76 -6.94 12.88
C ASP A 92 13.95 -8.14 11.95
N ILE A 93 13.48 -8.00 10.72
CA ILE A 93 13.66 -9.00 9.67
C ILE A 93 14.83 -8.54 8.79
N PRO A 94 15.89 -9.36 8.62
CA PRO A 94 16.96 -9.03 7.70
C PRO A 94 16.44 -8.80 6.27
N GLY A 95 16.82 -7.69 5.64
CA GLY A 95 16.52 -7.40 4.23
C GLY A 95 15.25 -6.59 3.95
N VAL A 96 14.45 -6.22 4.96
CA VAL A 96 13.24 -5.39 4.79
C VAL A 96 13.42 -3.91 5.17
N GLY A 97 14.60 -3.49 5.62
CA GLY A 97 14.98 -2.08 5.76
C GLY A 97 14.10 -1.30 6.75
N SER A 98 13.52 -0.16 6.33
CA SER A 98 12.63 0.66 7.17
C SER A 98 11.26 0.06 7.43
N LEU A 99 10.92 -1.06 6.79
CA LEU A 99 9.60 -1.68 6.90
C LEU A 99 9.50 -2.59 8.14
N THR A 100 10.23 -2.26 9.19
CA THR A 100 10.32 -3.03 10.43
C THR A 100 9.72 -2.26 11.60
N GLY A 101 9.48 -2.99 12.68
CA GLY A 101 9.07 -2.46 13.97
C GLY A 101 8.25 -3.46 14.77
N PRO A 102 7.79 -3.09 15.98
CA PRO A 102 7.17 -4.03 16.91
C PRO A 102 5.94 -4.73 16.32
N GLY A 103 5.77 -5.99 16.67
CA GLY A 103 4.68 -6.81 16.16
C GLY A 103 4.34 -8.01 17.05
N CYS A 104 3.34 -8.76 16.61
CA CYS A 104 2.89 -9.99 17.25
C CYS A 104 2.75 -11.10 16.22
N ASN A 105 3.18 -12.32 16.58
CA ASN A 105 3.02 -13.50 15.76
C ASN A 105 2.15 -14.55 16.46
N TRP A 106 1.21 -15.13 15.74
CA TRP A 106 0.37 -16.24 16.15
C TRP A 106 0.60 -17.45 15.25
N GLY A 107 0.37 -18.64 15.82
CA GLY A 107 0.81 -19.91 15.26
C GLY A 107 1.91 -20.57 16.11
N ALA A 108 2.00 -21.89 16.07
CA ALA A 108 3.01 -22.64 16.82
C ALA A 108 4.17 -23.05 15.90
N ALA A 109 5.38 -23.14 16.46
CA ALA A 109 6.53 -23.66 15.73
C ALA A 109 6.21 -25.06 15.17
N GLY A 110 6.35 -25.22 13.85
CA GLY A 110 6.01 -26.46 13.14
C GLY A 110 4.56 -26.58 12.65
N GLN A 111 3.71 -25.56 12.88
CA GLN A 111 2.41 -25.46 12.20
C GLN A 111 2.58 -24.73 10.86
N LEU A 112 1.76 -25.11 9.88
CA LEU A 112 1.73 -24.45 8.57
C LEU A 112 1.07 -23.09 8.65
N GLU A 113 -0.01 -22.99 9.44
CA GLU A 113 -0.80 -21.78 9.59
C GLU A 113 -0.12 -20.79 10.55
N MET A 114 0.23 -19.61 10.03
CA MET A 114 0.77 -18.51 10.82
C MET A 114 0.06 -17.21 10.48
N MET A 115 0.00 -16.31 11.46
CA MET A 115 -0.50 -14.95 11.30
C MET A 115 0.41 -13.98 12.03
N SER A 116 0.67 -12.81 11.47
CA SER A 116 1.44 -11.77 12.11
C SER A 116 0.81 -10.41 11.96
N LEU A 117 1.06 -9.54 12.93
CA LEU A 117 0.80 -8.12 12.93
C LEU A 117 2.13 -7.41 13.12
N ASN A 118 2.45 -6.41 12.31
CA ASN A 118 3.69 -5.64 12.42
C ASN A 118 3.46 -4.15 12.22
N PHE A 119 3.91 -3.31 13.14
CA PHE A 119 3.89 -1.85 13.02
C PHE A 119 5.21 -1.36 12.43
N GLN A 120 5.16 -0.69 11.27
CA GLN A 120 6.35 -0.26 10.52
C GLN A 120 6.81 1.11 11.01
N THR A 121 7.37 1.13 12.22
CA THR A 121 7.70 2.38 12.95
C THR A 121 9.08 2.96 12.61
N GLU A 122 9.98 2.17 12.01
CA GLU A 122 11.38 2.58 11.86
C GLU A 122 11.60 3.75 10.89
N ALA A 123 10.79 3.87 9.83
CA ALA A 123 10.86 5.02 8.94
C ALA A 123 10.51 6.33 9.68
N ARG A 124 9.41 6.32 10.43
CA ARG A 124 8.97 7.45 11.27
C ARG A 124 10.03 7.84 12.29
N LYS A 125 10.61 6.87 13.01
CA LYS A 125 11.66 7.14 14.01
C LYS A 125 12.89 7.84 13.41
N ARG A 126 13.18 7.57 12.14
CA ARG A 126 14.30 8.20 11.41
C ARG A 126 13.92 9.50 10.69
N GLY A 127 12.65 9.93 10.75
CA GLY A 127 12.16 11.08 10.00
C GLY A 127 12.20 10.86 8.49
N GLU A 128 12.12 9.60 8.04
CA GLU A 128 12.11 9.20 6.64
C GLU A 128 10.68 9.08 6.10
N GLN A 129 10.55 8.96 4.79
CA GLN A 129 9.31 8.53 4.15
C GLN A 129 8.88 7.17 4.71
N GLY A 130 7.75 7.15 5.42
CA GLY A 130 7.11 5.93 5.93
C GLY A 130 5.73 5.68 5.31
N GLY A 131 4.95 4.86 6.01
CA GLY A 131 3.55 4.58 5.67
C GLY A 131 3.37 3.91 4.30
N LEU A 132 2.13 3.89 3.82
CA LEU A 132 1.81 3.31 2.50
C LEU A 132 2.55 3.97 1.35
N ARG A 133 2.96 5.24 1.50
CA ARG A 133 3.77 5.94 0.50
C ARG A 133 5.11 5.27 0.29
N GLN A 134 5.75 4.81 1.36
CA GLN A 134 7.01 4.07 1.26
C GLN A 134 6.79 2.74 0.54
N HIS A 135 5.75 2.01 0.90
CA HIS A 135 5.44 0.72 0.29
C HIS A 135 5.15 0.82 -1.20
N TYR A 136 4.35 1.82 -1.59
CA TYR A 136 4.05 2.06 -2.99
C TYR A 136 5.30 2.41 -3.81
N ALA A 137 6.20 3.24 -3.26
CA ALA A 137 7.46 3.55 -3.93
C ALA A 137 8.33 2.31 -4.17
N LEU A 138 8.36 1.37 -3.22
CA LEU A 138 9.08 0.10 -3.34
C LEU A 138 8.43 -0.89 -4.33
N TYR A 139 7.13 -0.74 -4.59
CA TYR A 139 6.45 -1.44 -5.67
C TYR A 139 6.78 -0.82 -7.03
N GLU A 140 6.65 0.50 -7.17
CA GLU A 140 6.90 1.18 -8.46
C GLU A 140 8.35 1.07 -8.93
N SER A 141 9.32 1.04 -8.01
CA SER A 141 10.72 0.84 -8.36
C SER A 141 11.03 -0.59 -8.81
N GLY A 142 10.15 -1.55 -8.52
CA GLY A 142 10.38 -2.99 -8.75
C GLY A 142 11.36 -3.63 -7.77
N ASP A 143 11.70 -2.96 -6.66
CA ASP A 143 12.78 -3.38 -5.74
C ASP A 143 12.35 -4.41 -4.68
N LYS A 144 11.04 -4.50 -4.41
CA LYS A 144 10.51 -5.33 -3.31
C LYS A 144 9.24 -6.10 -3.67
N TYR A 145 8.19 -5.42 -4.11
CA TYR A 145 6.86 -6.04 -4.23
C TYR A 145 6.61 -6.65 -5.61
N ALA A 146 6.09 -7.88 -5.62
CA ALA A 146 5.70 -8.57 -6.85
C ALA A 146 4.35 -8.08 -7.40
N TYR A 147 3.51 -7.49 -6.54
CA TYR A 147 2.20 -6.98 -6.89
C TYR A 147 1.77 -5.86 -5.92
N TRP A 148 0.81 -5.05 -6.36
CA TRP A 148 0.15 -4.03 -5.55
C TRP A 148 -1.32 -3.95 -5.93
N GLU A 149 -2.20 -4.33 -5.01
CA GLU A 149 -3.64 -4.25 -5.19
C GLU A 149 -4.25 -3.31 -4.14
N PRO A 150 -4.67 -2.09 -4.55
CA PRO A 150 -5.30 -1.13 -3.65
C PRO A 150 -6.54 -1.71 -2.97
N ALA A 151 -6.69 -1.40 -1.69
CA ALA A 151 -7.79 -1.84 -0.84
C ALA A 151 -8.17 -0.73 0.17
N THR A 152 -9.19 -1.01 0.98
CA THR A 152 -9.59 -0.12 2.07
C THR A 152 -9.98 -0.98 3.28
N VAL A 153 -9.51 -0.59 4.46
CA VAL A 153 -9.80 -1.27 5.74
C VAL A 153 -10.39 -0.25 6.71
N ALA A 154 -11.66 -0.41 7.07
CA ALA A 154 -12.34 0.49 8.02
C ALA A 154 -12.14 2.00 7.72
N SER A 155 -12.22 2.36 6.44
CA SER A 155 -11.99 3.69 5.84
C SER A 155 -10.54 4.17 5.75
N TYR A 156 -9.56 3.33 6.10
CA TYR A 156 -8.14 3.63 5.91
C TYR A 156 -7.64 3.04 4.59
N PRO A 157 -6.77 3.76 3.86
CA PRO A 157 -6.14 3.23 2.66
C PRO A 157 -5.33 1.99 3.03
N ALA A 158 -5.36 1.00 2.15
CA ALA A 158 -4.63 -0.25 2.30
C ALA A 158 -4.18 -0.79 0.95
N ALA A 159 -3.31 -1.78 0.95
CA ALA A 159 -2.98 -2.55 -0.24
C ALA A 159 -2.60 -3.99 0.12
N PHE A 160 -3.05 -4.94 -0.70
CA PHE A 160 -2.44 -6.25 -0.72
C PHE A 160 -1.14 -6.15 -1.54
N ALA A 161 -0.03 -6.52 -0.93
CA ALA A 161 1.28 -6.48 -1.55
C ALA A 161 2.24 -7.41 -0.79
N ASP A 162 3.06 -8.17 -1.52
CA ASP A 162 4.05 -9.06 -0.92
C ASP A 162 5.26 -9.22 -1.85
N LEU A 163 6.37 -9.72 -1.31
CA LEU A 163 7.62 -9.95 -2.04
C LEU A 163 7.46 -10.99 -3.17
N ALA A 164 6.47 -11.89 -3.03
CA ALA A 164 6.07 -12.84 -4.04
C ALA A 164 4.56 -13.02 -4.01
N ASP A 165 3.93 -13.18 -5.18
CA ASP A 165 2.51 -13.55 -5.21
C ASP A 165 2.34 -15.05 -4.92
N ARG A 166 2.00 -15.35 -3.68
CA ARG A 166 1.71 -16.70 -3.17
C ARG A 166 0.26 -16.83 -2.70
N ARG A 167 -0.63 -15.93 -3.16
CA ARG A 167 -2.04 -15.94 -2.76
C ARG A 167 -2.75 -17.22 -3.16
N ASN A 168 -2.37 -17.81 -4.28
CA ASN A 168 -2.84 -19.14 -4.70
C ASN A 168 -2.29 -20.31 -3.85
N ARG A 169 -1.39 -20.06 -2.89
CA ARG A 169 -0.87 -21.01 -1.91
C ARG A 169 -1.33 -20.70 -0.48
N GLY A 170 -2.33 -19.83 -0.32
CA GLY A 170 -2.85 -19.45 0.99
C GLY A 170 -1.91 -18.58 1.80
N TRP A 171 -1.18 -17.70 1.12
CA TRP A 171 -0.40 -16.63 1.73
C TRP A 171 -1.05 -15.30 1.40
N CYS A 172 -1.08 -14.38 2.35
CA CYS A 172 -1.58 -13.05 2.09
C CYS A 172 -0.91 -12.03 3.00
N ASN A 173 -0.49 -10.91 2.43
CA ASN A 173 0.00 -9.77 3.17
C ASN A 173 -0.81 -8.53 2.81
N LEU A 174 -1.38 -7.90 3.83
CA LEU A 174 -2.19 -6.69 3.75
C LEU A 174 -1.51 -5.59 4.53
N ILE A 175 -1.22 -4.47 3.88
CA ILE A 175 -0.59 -3.29 4.47
C ILE A 175 -1.65 -2.21 4.60
N VAL A 176 -1.79 -1.63 5.79
CA VAL A 176 -2.77 -0.56 6.08
C VAL A 176 -2.02 0.68 6.51
N GLY A 177 -2.29 1.79 5.83
CA GLY A 177 -1.81 3.10 6.26
C GLY A 177 -2.67 3.61 7.39
N VAL A 178 -2.05 4.04 8.49
CA VAL A 178 -2.76 4.62 9.65
C VAL A 178 -2.35 6.07 9.92
N ALA A 179 -1.26 6.53 9.29
CA ALA A 179 -0.88 7.93 9.12
C ALA A 179 -0.05 8.04 7.83
N ASP A 180 0.21 9.25 7.34
CA ASP A 180 0.99 9.44 6.09
C ASP A 180 2.38 8.81 6.12
N ASP A 181 2.97 8.71 7.31
CA ASP A 181 4.31 8.19 7.59
C ASP A 181 4.29 6.86 8.38
N LEU A 182 3.11 6.25 8.60
CA LEU A 182 2.99 5.03 9.39
C LEU A 182 1.95 4.06 8.81
N SER A 183 2.36 2.80 8.76
CA SER A 183 1.52 1.68 8.39
C SER A 183 1.74 0.50 9.33
N PHE A 184 0.80 -0.43 9.30
CA PHE A 184 1.01 -1.77 9.82
C PHE A 184 0.73 -2.80 8.72
N SER A 185 1.32 -3.98 8.84
CA SER A 185 1.01 -5.11 7.97
C SER A 185 0.42 -6.27 8.76
N VAL A 186 -0.51 -6.97 8.13
CA VAL A 186 -0.99 -8.28 8.56
C VAL A 186 -0.61 -9.32 7.52
N ALA A 187 0.20 -10.29 7.93
CA ALA A 187 0.54 -11.42 7.08
C ALA A 187 -0.14 -12.69 7.59
N THR A 188 -0.60 -13.52 6.67
CA THR A 188 -1.16 -14.85 6.93
C THR A 188 -0.53 -15.84 5.95
N GLN A 189 -0.33 -17.07 6.39
CA GLN A 189 0.22 -18.14 5.55
C GLN A 189 -0.33 -19.49 6.00
N GLY A 190 -0.19 -20.51 5.15
CA GLY A 190 -0.49 -21.90 5.47
C GLY A 190 -1.88 -22.40 5.07
N HIS A 191 -2.66 -21.61 4.33
CA HIS A 191 -4.01 -21.97 3.90
C HIS A 191 -4.03 -22.61 2.49
N GLU A 192 -3.20 -23.63 2.22
CA GLU A 192 -3.10 -24.21 0.86
C GLU A 192 -4.42 -24.85 0.38
N ASP A 193 -5.19 -25.44 1.29
CA ASP A 193 -6.47 -26.09 0.98
C ASP A 193 -7.62 -25.09 0.78
N ASP A 194 -7.47 -23.85 1.29
CA ASP A 194 -8.42 -22.74 1.12
C ASP A 194 -7.68 -21.40 0.98
N PRO A 195 -7.08 -21.12 -0.19
CA PRO A 195 -6.20 -19.97 -0.34
C PRO A 195 -6.85 -18.61 -0.08
N ALA A 196 -8.17 -18.50 -0.32
CA ALA A 196 -8.92 -17.27 -0.09
C ALA A 196 -8.95 -16.87 1.40
N ARG A 197 -9.02 -17.87 2.30
CA ARG A 197 -9.08 -17.69 3.75
C ARG A 197 -7.91 -16.88 4.31
N ALA A 198 -6.74 -16.95 3.67
CA ALA A 198 -5.58 -16.15 4.08
C ALA A 198 -5.88 -14.65 4.04
N CYS A 199 -6.34 -14.13 2.88
CA CYS A 199 -6.66 -12.72 2.74
C CYS A 199 -7.90 -12.29 3.52
N GLU A 200 -8.87 -13.18 3.68
CA GLU A 200 -10.05 -12.93 4.53
C GLU A 200 -9.64 -12.74 6.01
N ASN A 201 -8.82 -13.65 6.54
CA ASN A 201 -8.28 -13.55 7.90
C ASN A 201 -7.39 -12.31 8.09
N ALA A 202 -6.54 -11.99 7.11
CA ALA A 202 -5.71 -10.80 7.15
C ALA A 202 -6.56 -9.52 7.22
N THR A 203 -7.62 -9.46 6.40
CA THR A 203 -8.57 -8.34 6.38
C THR A 203 -9.36 -8.24 7.69
N ALA A 204 -9.80 -9.37 8.26
CA ALA A 204 -10.51 -9.41 9.53
C ALA A 204 -9.65 -8.88 10.68
N LEU A 205 -8.39 -9.33 10.79
CA LEU A 205 -7.47 -8.84 11.80
C LEU A 205 -7.13 -7.36 11.60
N ALA A 206 -6.86 -6.93 10.36
CA ALA A 206 -6.56 -5.53 10.07
C ALA A 206 -7.73 -4.60 10.41
N THR A 207 -8.96 -5.00 10.10
CA THR A 207 -10.18 -4.29 10.50
C THR A 207 -10.25 -4.17 12.01
N LYS A 208 -10.00 -5.27 12.73
CA LYS A 208 -10.04 -5.27 14.19
C LYS A 208 -8.99 -4.35 14.82
N VAL A 209 -7.78 -4.32 14.26
CA VAL A 209 -6.70 -3.41 14.68
C VAL A 209 -7.13 -1.96 14.52
N VAL A 210 -7.66 -1.58 13.36
CA VAL A 210 -8.14 -0.20 13.12
C VAL A 210 -9.25 0.19 14.11
N GLU A 211 -10.22 -0.68 14.37
CA GLU A 211 -11.28 -0.43 15.36
C GLU A 211 -10.72 -0.19 16.76
N LEU A 212 -9.74 -0.99 17.18
CA LEU A 212 -9.15 -0.88 18.52
C LEU A 212 -8.29 0.37 18.67
N LEU A 213 -7.52 0.71 17.64
CA LEU A 213 -6.74 1.94 17.62
C LEU A 213 -7.65 3.18 17.67
N LYS A 214 -8.77 3.20 16.93
CA LYS A 214 -9.80 4.26 17.04
C LYS A 214 -10.39 4.38 18.44
N GLY A 215 -10.56 3.27 19.15
CA GLY A 215 -11.10 3.29 20.52
C GLY A 215 -10.09 3.74 21.58
N GLY A 216 -8.79 3.75 21.26
CA GLY A 216 -7.71 4.17 22.14
C GLY A 216 -7.09 5.53 21.79
N SER A 217 -7.55 6.20 20.73
CA SER A 217 -7.10 7.53 20.27
C SER A 217 -8.01 8.66 20.72
#